data_AF-F9Q3B0-F1
#
_entry.id   AF-F9Q3B0-F1
#
_cell.length_a   1.000
_cell.length_b   1.000
_cell.length_c   1.000
_cell.angle_alpha   90.00
_cell.angle_beta   90.00
_cell.angle_gamma   90.00
#
_symmetry.space_group_name_H-M   'P 1'
#
loop_
_entity.id
_entity.type
_entity.pdbx_description
1 polymer ?
#
loop_
_entity_poly.entity_id
_entity_poly.type
_entity_poly.pdbx_seq_one_letter_code
_entity_poly.pdbx_strand_id
1 'polypeptide(L)'
;MVLTAQGTPFIHSGQEYGRTKQFLDPAYKTPVSEDKVPNKSHLLRDKDGKPFVYPYFIHDSYDSSDAVNKFDWAKATDGKAFPENVKSRDYMKGLIALRQSTDAFRLKSLQDIKERVQLITVPSQNGVEKEDVVIGYQITAPNGDIYAVFVNADDKAREFTLGTAFAHLRKAEVLADENQAGPVGITNPQGLEWTGKGLKLNALTAVVLRLSQGGAIVAPAVEEKPEFDLSSLEVEPEQGQVQNLAANPETQETTTETLSQKLLPNTGTENKSLLALAGFSILALLGLGWLIKNKKKN
;
A
#
# COMPACT_ATOMS: atom_id res chain seq x y z
N MET A 1 -3.49 3.67 9.43
CA MET A 1 -4.97 3.76 9.55
C MET A 1 -5.69 2.93 8.49
N VAL A 2 -5.57 3.25 7.19
CA VAL A 2 -6.31 2.55 6.11
C VAL A 2 -6.20 1.02 6.19
N LEU A 3 -4.99 0.47 6.35
CA LEU A 3 -4.78 -0.98 6.37
C LEU A 3 -5.27 -1.71 7.62
N THR A 4 -5.62 -0.99 8.69
CA THR A 4 -6.23 -1.57 9.89
C THR A 4 -7.73 -1.24 10.01
N ALA A 5 -8.28 -0.46 9.07
CA ALA A 5 -9.71 -0.19 9.01
C ALA A 5 -10.50 -1.42 8.52
N GLN A 6 -11.76 -1.51 8.91
CA GLN A 6 -12.69 -2.51 8.35
C GLN A 6 -12.98 -2.22 6.88
N GLY A 7 -13.58 -3.20 6.17
CA GLY A 7 -13.89 -3.09 4.74
C GLY A 7 -12.71 -3.41 3.81
N THR A 8 -12.73 -2.85 2.60
CA THR A 8 -11.73 -3.13 1.56
C THR A 8 -10.76 -1.96 1.44
N PRO A 9 -9.47 -2.14 1.81
CA PRO A 9 -8.49 -1.09 1.62
C PRO A 9 -8.15 -0.92 0.13
N PHE A 10 -7.92 0.33 -0.28
CA PHE A 10 -7.43 0.69 -1.60
C PHE A 10 -6.10 1.41 -1.48
N ILE A 11 -5.16 1.12 -2.38
CA ILE A 11 -3.83 1.72 -2.39
C ILE A 11 -3.57 2.24 -3.80
N HIS A 12 -3.33 3.55 -3.93
CA HIS A 12 -2.89 4.12 -5.19
C HIS A 12 -1.42 3.75 -5.46
N SER A 13 -1.06 3.41 -6.70
CA SER A 13 0.32 3.03 -7.05
C SER A 13 1.32 4.14 -6.74
N GLY A 14 2.28 3.81 -5.86
CA GLY A 14 3.31 4.70 -5.34
C GLY A 14 2.95 5.39 -4.02
N GLN A 15 1.74 5.18 -3.48
CA GLN A 15 1.39 5.63 -2.14
C GLN A 15 2.30 5.00 -1.08
N GLU A 16 2.73 3.76 -1.30
CA GLU A 16 3.59 3.00 -0.39
C GLU A 16 4.96 3.61 -0.16
N TYR A 17 5.55 4.30 -1.15
CA TYR A 17 6.89 4.89 -1.03
C TYR A 17 6.87 6.42 -0.95
N GLY A 18 5.70 7.07 -1.04
CA GLY A 18 5.60 8.53 -1.08
C GLY A 18 5.84 9.12 -2.48
N ARG A 19 5.13 8.61 -3.49
CA ARG A 19 5.15 9.15 -4.86
C ARG A 19 4.75 10.63 -4.89
N THR A 20 5.46 11.40 -5.70
CA THR A 20 5.20 12.84 -5.92
C THR A 20 4.90 13.12 -7.40
N LYS A 21 4.12 14.17 -7.65
CA LYS A 21 3.86 14.77 -8.97
C LYS A 21 4.30 16.24 -9.01
N GLN A 22 5.40 16.55 -8.30
CA GLN A 22 6.03 17.86 -8.34
C GLN A 22 6.56 18.16 -9.74
N PHE A 23 6.32 19.38 -10.23
CA PHE A 23 6.75 19.81 -11.56
C PHE A 23 8.20 20.31 -11.51
N LEU A 24 9.14 19.41 -11.79
CA LEU A 24 10.59 19.65 -11.66
C LEU A 24 11.24 20.18 -12.95
N ASP A 25 10.52 21.01 -13.70
CA ASP A 25 11.10 21.70 -14.84
C ASP A 25 12.01 22.84 -14.35
N PRO A 26 13.27 22.95 -14.83
CA PRO A 26 14.22 23.97 -14.40
C PRO A 26 13.70 25.42 -14.48
N ALA A 27 12.84 25.74 -15.46
CA ALA A 27 12.24 27.07 -15.62
C ALA A 27 11.19 27.40 -14.54
N TYR A 28 10.76 26.39 -13.78
CA TYR A 28 9.70 26.45 -12.78
C TYR A 28 10.21 26.30 -11.35
N LYS A 29 11.53 26.50 -11.13
CA LYS A 29 12.13 26.45 -9.79
C LYS A 29 11.53 27.48 -8.84
N THR A 30 11.00 28.59 -9.37
CA THR A 30 10.26 29.64 -8.65
C THR A 30 8.93 29.90 -9.35
N PRO A 31 7.98 30.65 -8.74
CA PRO A 31 6.74 31.02 -9.41
C PRO A 31 7.00 31.73 -10.75
N VAL A 32 6.16 31.44 -11.73
CA VAL A 32 6.16 32.04 -13.07
C VAL A 32 4.96 32.96 -13.26
N SER A 33 4.91 33.68 -14.38
CA SER A 33 3.75 34.48 -14.77
C SER A 33 2.51 33.61 -15.00
N GLU A 34 1.33 34.21 -14.87
CA GLU A 34 0.03 33.50 -14.90
C GLU A 34 -0.18 32.70 -16.19
N ASP A 35 0.23 33.24 -17.33
CA ASP A 35 0.17 32.60 -18.65
C ASP A 35 1.07 31.35 -18.78
N LYS A 36 2.01 31.17 -17.84
CA LYS A 36 2.97 30.06 -17.85
C LYS A 36 2.70 29.03 -16.77
N VAL A 37 1.73 29.25 -15.87
CA VAL A 37 1.42 28.30 -14.79
C VAL A 37 1.10 26.92 -15.39
N PRO A 38 1.72 25.83 -14.91
CA PRO A 38 1.44 24.50 -15.44
C PRO A 38 -0.04 24.17 -15.29
N ASN A 39 -0.65 23.61 -16.34
CA ASN A 39 -2.04 23.18 -16.30
C ASN A 39 -2.27 22.20 -15.12
N LYS A 40 -3.45 22.27 -14.49
CA LYS A 40 -3.86 21.38 -13.39
C LYS A 40 -2.85 21.32 -12.22
N SER A 41 -2.26 22.47 -11.88
CA SER A 41 -1.30 22.58 -10.80
C SER A 41 -1.81 23.41 -9.62
N HIS A 42 -1.30 23.10 -8.44
CA HIS A 42 -1.37 23.98 -7.28
C HIS A 42 0.03 24.51 -6.94
N LEU A 43 0.09 25.77 -6.52
CA LEU A 43 1.31 26.40 -6.01
C LEU A 43 1.38 26.19 -4.49
N LEU A 44 2.26 25.30 -4.04
CA LEU A 44 2.45 24.99 -2.62
C LEU A 44 3.32 26.04 -1.92
N ARG A 45 2.91 26.43 -0.72
CA ARG A 45 3.57 27.42 0.14
C ARG A 45 3.76 26.83 1.54
N ASP A 46 4.79 27.30 2.24
CA ASP A 46 4.98 27.01 3.66
C ASP A 46 4.05 27.86 4.56
N LYS A 47 4.19 27.68 5.87
CA LYS A 47 3.39 28.39 6.89
C LYS A 47 3.54 29.92 6.84
N ASP A 48 4.66 30.41 6.32
CA ASP A 48 4.96 31.85 6.20
C ASP A 48 4.49 32.38 4.83
N GLY A 49 3.84 31.54 4.02
CA GLY A 49 3.36 31.86 2.69
C GLY A 49 4.46 31.85 1.63
N LYS A 50 5.68 31.38 1.94
CA LYS A 50 6.77 31.33 0.96
C LYS A 50 6.60 30.12 0.03
N PRO A 51 6.70 30.28 -1.30
CA PRO A 51 6.64 29.16 -2.24
C PRO A 51 7.74 28.13 -1.98
N PHE A 52 7.42 26.84 -2.18
CA PHE A 52 8.42 25.79 -2.20
C PHE A 52 9.39 25.98 -3.37
N VAL A 53 10.57 25.35 -3.29
CA VAL A 53 11.45 25.19 -4.47
C VAL A 53 10.75 24.21 -5.41
N TYR A 54 10.55 24.60 -6.67
CA TYR A 54 9.61 23.96 -7.59
C TYR A 54 8.19 23.91 -6.99
N PRO A 55 7.49 25.05 -6.91
CA PRO A 55 6.28 25.17 -6.10
C PRO A 55 5.05 24.53 -6.74
N TYR A 56 5.09 24.17 -8.02
CA TYR A 56 3.95 23.61 -8.74
C TYR A 56 3.86 22.09 -8.56
N PHE A 57 2.70 21.61 -8.12
CA PHE A 57 2.39 20.19 -8.00
C PHE A 57 1.15 19.86 -8.84
N ILE A 58 1.26 18.86 -9.70
CA ILE A 58 0.17 18.46 -10.61
C ILE A 58 -0.84 17.62 -9.85
N HIS A 59 -2.07 18.12 -9.72
CA HIS A 59 -3.15 17.45 -8.98
C HIS A 59 -4.06 16.60 -9.88
N ASP A 60 -4.05 16.86 -11.19
CA ASP A 60 -4.76 16.09 -12.21
C ASP A 60 -3.82 15.92 -13.41
N SER A 61 -3.28 14.71 -13.57
CA SER A 61 -2.15 14.43 -14.45
C SER A 61 -2.50 13.57 -15.67
N TYR A 62 -3.77 13.58 -16.07
CA TYR A 62 -4.26 12.78 -17.20
C TYR A 62 -3.53 13.11 -18.52
N ASP A 63 -3.15 14.36 -18.72
CA ASP A 63 -2.40 14.88 -19.88
C ASP A 63 -1.02 15.41 -19.46
N SER A 64 -0.35 14.67 -18.57
CA SER A 64 1.02 15.00 -18.14
C SER A 64 2.01 13.97 -18.67
N SER A 65 3.24 14.44 -18.93
CA SER A 65 4.31 13.58 -19.44
C SER A 65 4.79 12.55 -18.42
N ASP A 66 5.63 11.61 -18.88
CA ASP A 66 6.28 10.60 -18.03
C ASP A 66 7.13 11.20 -16.92
N ALA A 67 7.69 12.41 -17.10
CA ALA A 67 8.43 13.09 -16.05
C ALA A 67 7.57 13.32 -14.79
N VAL A 68 6.26 13.50 -14.97
CA VAL A 68 5.25 13.65 -13.91
C VAL A 68 4.64 12.29 -13.53
N ASN A 69 4.35 11.43 -14.51
CA ASN A 69 3.53 10.23 -14.31
C ASN A 69 4.31 8.95 -14.02
N LYS A 70 5.64 8.89 -14.20
CA LYS A 70 6.41 7.67 -13.96
C LYS A 70 6.26 7.14 -12.53
N PHE A 71 6.31 5.82 -12.40
CA PHE A 71 6.60 5.16 -11.13
C PHE A 71 8.10 5.23 -10.88
N ASP A 72 8.52 5.80 -9.75
CA ASP A 72 9.93 5.99 -9.42
C ASP A 72 10.48 4.75 -8.73
N TRP A 73 10.93 3.79 -9.55
CA TRP A 73 11.47 2.52 -9.07
C TRP A 73 12.71 2.69 -8.18
N ALA A 74 13.53 3.72 -8.40
CA ALA A 74 14.71 3.95 -7.57
C ALA A 74 14.27 4.33 -6.15
N LYS A 75 13.35 5.30 -6.00
CA LYS A 75 12.77 5.63 -4.69
C LYS A 75 12.09 4.46 -4.01
N ALA A 76 11.40 3.62 -4.78
CA ALA A 76 10.65 2.50 -4.24
C ALA A 76 11.53 1.32 -3.76
N THR A 77 12.80 1.22 -4.21
CA THR A 77 13.59 -0.02 -4.06
C THR A 77 15.05 0.18 -3.65
N ASP A 78 15.66 1.33 -3.93
CA ASP A 78 17.04 1.62 -3.56
C ASP A 78 17.10 2.21 -2.15
N GLY A 79 17.24 1.34 -1.15
CA GLY A 79 17.29 1.74 0.26
C GLY A 79 18.57 2.48 0.65
N LYS A 80 19.61 2.48 -0.21
CA LYS A 80 20.84 3.26 0.04
C LYS A 80 20.64 4.71 -0.38
N ALA A 81 20.05 4.92 -1.56
CA ALA A 81 19.79 6.26 -2.08
C ALA A 81 18.55 6.91 -1.45
N PHE A 82 17.53 6.12 -1.13
CA PHE A 82 16.22 6.60 -0.68
C PHE A 82 15.71 5.84 0.56
N PRO A 83 16.45 5.89 1.69
CA PRO A 83 16.13 5.10 2.88
C PRO A 83 14.72 5.36 3.42
N GLU A 84 14.24 6.62 3.43
CA GLU A 84 12.90 6.94 3.94
C GLU A 84 11.77 6.43 3.03
N ASN A 85 11.96 6.47 1.71
CA ASN A 85 10.98 5.95 0.76
C ASN A 85 10.88 4.42 0.85
N VAL A 86 12.02 3.73 0.96
CA VAL A 86 12.05 2.27 1.12
C VAL A 86 11.52 1.86 2.49
N LYS A 87 11.85 2.60 3.57
CA LYS A 87 11.27 2.38 4.90
C LYS A 87 9.75 2.48 4.84
N SER A 88 9.21 3.51 4.19
CA SER A 88 7.75 3.68 4.00
C SER A 88 7.13 2.52 3.22
N ARG A 89 7.80 2.09 2.14
CA ARG A 89 7.36 0.96 1.32
C ARG A 89 7.33 -0.35 2.10
N ASP A 90 8.37 -0.59 2.89
CA ASP A 90 8.47 -1.80 3.72
C ASP A 90 7.47 -1.76 4.88
N TYR A 91 7.18 -0.57 5.42
CA TYR A 91 6.10 -0.37 6.38
C TYR A 91 4.74 -0.76 5.78
N MET A 92 4.45 -0.32 4.54
CA MET A 92 3.23 -0.74 3.81
C MET A 92 3.18 -2.26 3.63
N LYS A 93 4.29 -2.88 3.18
CA LYS A 93 4.40 -4.35 3.04
C LYS A 93 4.07 -5.04 4.37
N GLY A 94 4.63 -4.55 5.47
CA GLY A 94 4.39 -5.02 6.82
C GLY A 94 2.92 -4.92 7.25
N LEU A 95 2.29 -3.77 7.01
CA LEU A 95 0.87 -3.55 7.31
C LEU A 95 -0.06 -4.47 6.49
N ILE A 96 0.27 -4.75 5.23
CA ILE A 96 -0.50 -5.70 4.40
C ILE A 96 -0.38 -7.10 5.00
N ALA A 97 0.84 -7.53 5.34
CA ALA A 97 1.07 -8.83 5.96
C ALA A 97 0.34 -8.96 7.31
N LEU A 98 0.36 -7.91 8.14
CA LEU A 98 -0.40 -7.83 9.39
C LEU A 98 -1.92 -7.92 9.16
N ARG A 99 -2.46 -7.21 8.16
CA ARG A 99 -3.88 -7.31 7.81
C ARG A 99 -4.26 -8.72 7.34
N GLN A 100 -3.37 -9.39 6.63
CA GLN A 100 -3.62 -10.74 6.11
C GLN A 100 -3.53 -11.82 7.20
N SER A 101 -2.72 -11.62 8.23
CA SER A 101 -2.51 -12.62 9.30
C SER A 101 -3.72 -12.83 10.22
N THR A 102 -4.73 -11.95 10.15
CA THR A 102 -5.93 -12.02 10.98
C THR A 102 -7.15 -11.51 10.21
N ASP A 103 -8.34 -11.95 10.58
CA ASP A 103 -9.60 -11.41 10.11
C ASP A 103 -10.16 -10.29 11.02
N ALA A 104 -9.48 -9.96 12.13
CA ALA A 104 -9.84 -8.85 13.02
C ALA A 104 -10.05 -7.52 12.29
N PHE A 105 -9.23 -7.22 11.28
CA PHE A 105 -9.30 -5.97 10.51
C PHE A 105 -10.26 -6.04 9.31
N ARG A 106 -10.94 -7.18 9.10
CA ARG A 106 -11.78 -7.47 7.91
C ARG A 106 -13.00 -8.31 8.30
N LEU A 107 -13.65 -7.94 9.41
CA LEU A 107 -14.90 -8.53 9.88
C LEU A 107 -15.97 -8.43 8.79
N LYS A 108 -16.85 -9.42 8.73
CA LYS A 108 -17.73 -9.65 7.58
C LYS A 108 -19.11 -8.99 7.71
N SER A 109 -19.48 -8.52 8.91
CA SER A 109 -20.81 -7.95 9.16
C SER A 109 -20.76 -6.70 10.05
N LEU A 110 -21.76 -5.81 9.89
CA LEU A 110 -21.94 -4.67 10.78
C LEU A 110 -22.16 -5.10 12.24
N GLN A 111 -22.85 -6.23 12.46
CA GLN A 111 -23.12 -6.75 13.79
C GLN A 111 -21.82 -7.17 14.49
N ASP A 112 -20.97 -7.95 13.81
CA ASP A 112 -19.66 -8.34 14.34
C ASP A 112 -18.80 -7.11 14.66
N ILE A 113 -18.81 -6.10 13.79
CA ILE A 113 -18.04 -4.87 14.02
C ILE A 113 -18.52 -4.17 15.29
N LYS A 114 -19.84 -4.03 15.50
CA LYS A 114 -20.40 -3.41 16.70
C LYS A 114 -20.06 -4.16 17.98
N GLU A 115 -20.01 -5.49 17.93
CA GLU A 115 -19.72 -6.32 19.09
C GLU A 115 -18.22 -6.36 19.42
N ARG A 116 -17.37 -6.33 18.40
CA ARG A 116 -15.94 -6.65 18.54
C ARG A 116 -15.04 -5.43 18.52
N VAL A 117 -15.48 -4.30 17.96
CA VAL A 117 -14.68 -3.08 17.86
C VAL A 117 -15.12 -2.07 18.90
N GLN A 118 -14.21 -1.66 19.77
CA GLN A 118 -14.52 -0.75 20.88
C GLN A 118 -13.55 0.43 20.91
N LEU A 119 -14.08 1.65 21.00
CA LEU A 119 -13.27 2.85 21.12
C LEU A 119 -12.66 2.95 22.52
N ILE A 120 -11.36 3.19 22.60
CA ILE A 120 -10.62 3.41 23.86
C ILE A 120 -10.59 4.91 24.19
N THR A 121 -10.29 5.74 23.19
CA THR A 121 -10.21 7.21 23.32
C THR A 121 -11.59 7.84 23.19
N VAL A 122 -12.43 7.67 24.21
CA VAL A 122 -13.77 8.30 24.23
C VAL A 122 -13.62 9.83 24.24
N PRO A 123 -14.27 10.56 23.32
CA PRO A 123 -14.16 12.02 23.25
C PRO A 123 -14.59 12.71 24.55
N SER A 124 -13.91 13.82 24.87
CA SER A 124 -14.12 14.61 26.09
C SER A 124 -13.78 13.87 27.40
N GLN A 125 -12.94 12.84 27.33
CA GLN A 125 -12.44 12.12 28.51
C GLN A 125 -10.92 11.97 28.45
N ASN A 126 -10.27 11.92 29.62
CA ASN A 126 -8.86 11.54 29.76
C ASN A 126 -7.86 12.30 28.86
N GLY A 127 -8.13 13.58 28.57
CA GLY A 127 -7.25 14.40 27.72
C GLY A 127 -7.42 14.17 26.21
N VAL A 128 -8.54 13.57 25.79
CA VAL A 128 -8.99 13.47 24.40
C VAL A 128 -10.12 14.46 24.19
N GLU A 129 -9.93 15.41 23.27
CA GLU A 129 -10.94 16.43 22.95
C GLU A 129 -12.09 15.86 22.09
N LYS A 130 -13.13 16.66 21.84
CA LYS A 130 -14.23 16.26 20.95
C LYS A 130 -13.74 16.08 19.51
N GLU A 131 -12.87 16.99 19.09
CA GLU A 131 -12.13 16.96 17.83
C GLU A 131 -10.66 16.92 18.23
N ASP A 132 -9.95 15.87 17.83
CA ASP A 132 -8.57 15.65 18.23
C ASP A 132 -7.82 14.90 17.12
N VAL A 133 -6.50 14.91 17.20
CA VAL A 133 -5.58 14.25 16.26
C VAL A 133 -5.05 12.93 16.83
N VAL A 134 -5.71 12.39 17.86
CA VAL A 134 -5.41 11.09 18.44
C VAL A 134 -6.62 10.15 18.38
N ILE A 135 -6.36 8.86 18.18
CA ILE A 135 -7.41 7.84 18.28
C ILE A 135 -6.83 6.51 18.76
N GLY A 136 -7.55 5.81 19.63
CA GLY A 136 -7.24 4.47 20.10
C GLY A 136 -8.48 3.58 20.11
N TYR A 137 -8.39 2.37 19.58
CA TYR A 137 -9.48 1.40 19.60
C TYR A 137 -8.97 -0.04 19.73
N GLN A 138 -9.83 -0.92 20.23
CA GLN A 138 -9.61 -2.35 20.37
C GLN A 138 -10.48 -3.13 19.38
N ILE A 139 -9.99 -4.29 18.94
CA ILE A 139 -10.74 -5.29 18.20
C ILE A 139 -10.55 -6.65 18.87
N THR A 140 -11.64 -7.35 19.21
CA THR A 140 -11.60 -8.76 19.60
C THR A 140 -11.82 -9.64 18.36
N ALA A 141 -10.75 -10.28 17.88
CA ALA A 141 -10.78 -11.16 16.74
C ALA A 141 -11.73 -12.35 16.95
N PRO A 142 -12.27 -12.96 15.87
CA PRO A 142 -13.05 -14.19 15.93
C PRO A 142 -12.38 -15.34 16.71
N ASN A 143 -11.06 -15.49 16.61
CA ASN A 143 -10.29 -16.49 17.36
C ASN A 143 -10.05 -16.13 18.84
N GLY A 144 -10.54 -14.97 19.30
CA GLY A 144 -10.40 -14.46 20.66
C GLY A 144 -9.18 -13.57 20.89
N ASP A 145 -8.22 -13.51 19.96
CA ASP A 145 -7.08 -12.60 20.10
C ASP A 145 -7.55 -11.14 20.14
N ILE A 146 -6.85 -10.33 20.93
CA ILE A 146 -7.18 -8.91 21.08
C ILE A 146 -6.15 -8.08 20.35
N TYR A 147 -6.61 -7.26 19.41
CA TYR A 147 -5.79 -6.26 18.74
C TYR A 147 -6.15 -4.88 19.26
N ALA A 148 -5.18 -3.98 19.36
CA ALA A 148 -5.44 -2.56 19.62
C ALA A 148 -4.62 -1.69 18.67
N VAL A 149 -5.22 -0.59 18.21
CA VAL A 149 -4.58 0.37 17.31
C VAL A 149 -4.61 1.72 17.99
N PHE A 150 -3.45 2.34 18.13
CA PHE A 150 -3.28 3.69 18.65
C PHE A 150 -2.59 4.56 17.60
N VAL A 151 -3.09 5.77 17.40
CA VAL A 151 -2.54 6.74 16.45
C VAL A 151 -2.42 8.07 17.17
N ASN A 152 -1.21 8.60 17.23
CA ASN A 152 -0.92 9.96 17.61
C ASN A 152 -0.47 10.75 16.38
N ALA A 153 -1.36 11.54 15.79
CA ALA A 153 -1.04 12.44 14.68
C ALA A 153 -0.74 13.88 15.15
N ASP A 154 -0.55 14.07 16.46
CA ASP A 154 -0.12 15.34 17.05
C ASP A 154 1.39 15.57 16.82
N ASP A 155 1.82 16.82 16.90
CA ASP A 155 3.23 17.22 16.78
C ASP A 155 4.03 17.08 18.09
N LYS A 156 3.38 16.55 19.12
CA LYS A 156 3.91 16.27 20.46
C LYS A 156 3.51 14.86 20.92
N ALA A 157 4.19 14.37 21.95
CA ALA A 157 3.83 13.10 22.56
C ALA A 157 2.45 13.17 23.24
N ARG A 158 1.66 12.10 23.10
CA ARG A 158 0.29 12.00 23.66
C ARG A 158 0.13 10.72 24.46
N GLU A 159 -0.62 10.81 25.56
CA GLU A 159 -0.89 9.71 26.48
C GLU A 159 -2.31 9.16 26.27
N PHE A 160 -2.42 7.85 26.09
CA PHE A 160 -3.65 7.09 25.97
C PHE A 160 -3.94 6.40 27.31
N THR A 161 -4.99 6.84 27.99
CA THR A 161 -5.39 6.26 29.28
C THR A 161 -6.12 4.94 29.06
N LEU A 162 -5.63 3.85 29.68
CA LEU A 162 -6.22 2.52 29.53
C LEU A 162 -7.19 2.16 30.67
N GLY A 163 -6.98 2.75 31.85
CA GLY A 163 -7.74 2.40 33.05
C GLY A 163 -7.68 0.91 33.36
N THR A 164 -8.68 0.41 34.09
CA THR A 164 -8.83 -1.03 34.37
C THR A 164 -9.41 -1.80 33.20
N ALA A 165 -10.27 -1.17 32.40
CA ALA A 165 -10.97 -1.80 31.28
C ALA A 165 -10.04 -2.30 30.17
N PHE A 166 -8.92 -1.61 29.93
CA PHE A 166 -7.94 -1.98 28.90
C PHE A 166 -6.56 -2.33 29.46
N ALA A 167 -6.46 -2.63 30.76
CA ALA A 167 -5.19 -2.94 31.43
C ALA A 167 -4.49 -4.19 30.85
N HIS A 168 -5.25 -5.13 30.27
CA HIS A 168 -4.71 -6.33 29.63
C HIS A 168 -3.79 -6.03 28.45
N LEU A 169 -3.95 -4.88 27.78
CA LEU A 169 -3.12 -4.49 26.64
C LEU A 169 -1.65 -4.29 27.01
N ARG A 170 -1.31 -4.11 28.30
CA ARG A 170 0.08 -4.02 28.76
C ARG A 170 0.88 -5.31 28.56
N LYS A 171 0.20 -6.44 28.36
CA LYS A 171 0.80 -7.76 28.11
C LYS A 171 0.91 -8.06 26.61
N ALA A 172 0.43 -7.16 25.76
CA ALA A 172 0.41 -7.36 24.32
C ALA A 172 1.82 -7.21 23.73
N GLU A 173 2.09 -7.96 22.68
CA GLU A 173 3.24 -7.70 21.81
C GLU A 173 2.93 -6.53 20.87
N VAL A 174 3.98 -5.89 20.37
CA VAL A 174 3.88 -4.76 19.44
C VAL A 174 4.10 -5.27 18.03
N LEU A 175 3.11 -5.11 17.16
CA LEU A 175 3.12 -5.56 15.76
C LEU A 175 3.46 -4.44 14.78
N ALA A 176 3.26 -3.20 15.18
CA ALA A 176 3.72 -2.04 14.44
C ALA A 176 4.14 -0.94 15.42
N ASP A 177 5.24 -0.25 15.10
CA ASP A 177 5.79 0.87 15.85
C ASP A 177 6.15 2.03 14.89
N GLU A 178 6.96 3.00 15.33
CA GLU A 178 7.39 4.14 14.49
C GLU A 178 8.31 3.74 13.31
N ASN A 179 8.87 2.51 13.31
CA ASN A 179 9.90 2.09 12.35
C ASN A 179 9.44 0.98 11.41
N GLN A 180 8.62 0.04 11.89
CA GLN A 180 8.24 -1.15 11.14
C GLN A 180 6.84 -1.64 11.48
N ALA A 181 6.31 -2.53 10.64
CA ALA A 181 5.05 -3.23 10.87
C ALA A 181 5.15 -4.68 10.39
N GLY A 182 4.36 -5.58 10.97
CA GLY A 182 4.29 -6.97 10.55
C GLY A 182 3.43 -7.84 11.47
N PRO A 183 3.24 -9.13 11.12
CA PRO A 183 2.43 -10.06 11.92
C PRO A 183 3.16 -10.66 13.13
N VAL A 184 4.44 -10.34 13.31
CA VAL A 184 5.34 -10.87 14.34
C VAL A 184 5.70 -9.75 15.32
N GLY A 185 5.70 -10.04 16.63
CA GLY A 185 6.07 -9.10 17.67
C GLY A 185 7.48 -8.52 17.50
N ILE A 186 7.57 -7.20 17.59
CA ILE A 186 8.80 -6.42 17.55
C ILE A 186 9.52 -6.58 18.90
N THR A 187 10.77 -7.04 18.87
CA THR A 187 11.56 -7.33 20.09
C THR A 187 11.89 -6.07 20.89
N ASN A 188 12.23 -4.97 20.22
CA ASN A 188 12.61 -3.70 20.84
C ASN A 188 11.77 -2.54 20.25
N PRO A 189 10.48 -2.44 20.63
CA PRO A 189 9.58 -1.43 20.06
C PRO A 189 10.06 -0.01 20.32
N GLN A 190 9.91 0.87 19.32
CA GLN A 190 10.26 2.28 19.42
C GLN A 190 9.01 3.17 19.38
N GLY A 191 9.14 4.43 19.78
CA GLY A 191 8.03 5.40 19.68
C GLY A 191 6.92 5.23 20.74
N LEU A 192 7.11 4.35 21.72
CA LEU A 192 6.11 4.09 22.76
C LEU A 192 6.73 3.92 24.15
N GLU A 193 5.98 4.31 25.17
CA GLU A 193 6.34 4.20 26.57
C GLU A 193 5.12 3.78 27.40
N TRP A 194 5.26 2.73 28.21
CA TRP A 194 4.22 2.36 29.17
C TRP A 194 4.27 3.29 30.39
N THR A 195 3.18 4.00 30.65
CA THR A 195 3.06 4.90 31.81
C THR A 195 2.24 4.26 32.91
N GLY A 196 2.05 4.94 34.05
CA GLY A 196 1.10 4.49 35.08
C GLY A 196 -0.36 4.47 34.60
N LYS A 197 -0.76 5.41 33.74
CA LYS A 197 -2.14 5.54 33.26
C LYS A 197 -2.45 4.67 32.04
N GLY A 198 -1.45 4.37 31.23
CA GLY A 198 -1.64 3.59 30.02
C GLY A 198 -0.40 3.57 29.12
N LEU A 199 -0.56 4.09 27.91
CA LEU A 199 0.45 4.06 26.85
C LEU A 199 0.70 5.48 26.35
N LYS A 200 1.95 5.93 26.31
CA LYS A 200 2.34 7.20 25.71
C LYS A 200 3.02 6.93 24.38
N LEU A 201 2.62 7.65 23.34
CA LEU A 201 3.23 7.60 22.02
C LEU A 201 4.00 8.89 21.74
N ASN A 202 5.12 8.76 21.04
CA ASN A 202 5.86 9.90 20.47
C ASN A 202 4.96 10.69 19.49
N ALA A 203 5.39 11.90 19.13
CA ALA A 203 4.75 12.68 18.07
C ALA A 203 4.69 11.88 16.76
N LEU A 204 3.63 12.07 15.97
CA LEU A 204 3.45 11.43 14.66
C LEU A 204 3.71 9.91 14.63
N THR A 205 3.24 9.19 15.65
CA THR A 205 3.51 7.75 15.84
C THR A 205 2.22 6.95 15.90
N ALA A 206 2.20 5.78 15.27
CA ALA A 206 1.12 4.81 15.38
C ALA A 206 1.65 3.45 15.87
N VAL A 207 0.83 2.76 16.65
CA VAL A 207 1.17 1.45 17.22
C VAL A 207 0.02 0.48 17.01
N VAL A 208 0.35 -0.77 16.66
CA VAL A 208 -0.59 -1.89 16.69
C VAL A 208 -0.11 -2.92 17.71
N LEU A 209 -1.00 -3.33 18.61
CA LEU A 209 -0.76 -4.32 19.65
C LEU A 209 -1.53 -5.61 19.35
N ARG A 210 -1.00 -6.74 19.81
CA ARG A 210 -1.73 -8.03 19.88
C ARG A 210 -1.53 -8.71 21.23
N LEU A 211 -2.62 -9.10 21.87
CA LEU A 211 -2.64 -10.02 23.00
C LEU A 211 -3.25 -11.33 22.55
N SER A 212 -2.40 -12.36 22.39
CA SER A 212 -2.85 -13.70 22.04
C SER A 212 -3.52 -14.37 23.23
N GLN A 213 -4.74 -14.89 23.04
CA GLN A 213 -5.50 -15.55 24.11
C GLN A 213 -5.26 -17.07 24.19
N GLY A 214 -4.27 -17.59 23.46
CA GLY A 214 -3.90 -19.01 23.50
C GLY A 214 -4.94 -19.96 22.89
N GLY A 215 -5.99 -19.42 22.25
CA GLY A 215 -6.88 -20.20 21.38
C GLY A 215 -6.08 -20.73 20.19
N ALA A 216 -6.36 -21.97 19.78
CA ALA A 216 -5.72 -22.58 18.63
C ALA A 216 -5.65 -21.59 17.47
N ILE A 217 -4.49 -21.54 16.79
CA ILE A 217 -4.33 -20.84 15.51
C ILE A 217 -5.34 -21.49 14.56
N VAL A 218 -6.54 -20.95 14.49
CA VAL A 218 -7.44 -21.23 13.37
C VAL A 218 -6.76 -20.50 12.23
N ALA A 219 -6.02 -21.25 11.42
CA ALA A 219 -5.49 -20.74 10.18
C ALA A 219 -6.64 -19.97 9.50
N PRO A 220 -6.44 -18.71 9.08
CA PRO A 220 -7.47 -17.97 8.39
C PRO A 220 -7.99 -18.88 7.28
N ALA A 221 -9.31 -19.10 7.23
CA ALA A 221 -9.90 -19.87 6.15
C ALA A 221 -9.33 -19.28 4.86
N VAL A 222 -8.52 -20.08 4.16
CA VAL A 222 -8.00 -19.72 2.85
C VAL A 222 -9.25 -19.74 1.98
N GLU A 223 -9.93 -18.60 1.86
CA GLU A 223 -10.87 -18.38 0.78
C GLU A 223 -10.06 -18.62 -0.49
N GLU A 224 -10.36 -19.70 -1.21
CA GLU A 224 -9.87 -19.92 -2.56
C GLU A 224 -10.19 -18.64 -3.34
N LYS A 225 -9.15 -17.91 -3.75
CA LYS A 225 -9.35 -16.82 -4.70
C LYS A 225 -9.97 -17.47 -5.94
N PRO A 226 -11.10 -16.97 -6.46
CA PRO A 226 -11.52 -17.37 -7.80
C PRO A 226 -10.35 -17.07 -8.73
N GLU A 227 -9.90 -18.08 -9.49
CA GLU A 227 -8.93 -17.88 -10.56
C GLU A 227 -9.51 -16.82 -11.49
N PHE A 228 -8.78 -15.72 -11.66
CA PHE A 228 -9.19 -14.67 -12.57
C PHE A 228 -8.91 -15.18 -13.98
N ASP A 229 -9.95 -15.68 -14.64
CA ASP A 229 -9.86 -16.21 -15.99
C ASP A 229 -9.68 -15.07 -17.00
N LEU A 230 -8.42 -14.89 -17.45
CA LEU A 230 -8.04 -13.94 -18.49
C LEU A 230 -8.74 -14.19 -19.83
N SER A 231 -9.36 -15.36 -20.04
CA SER A 231 -10.11 -15.66 -21.26
C SER A 231 -11.49 -15.01 -21.32
N SER A 232 -11.96 -14.43 -20.20
CA SER A 232 -13.22 -13.68 -20.12
C SER A 232 -13.13 -12.22 -20.55
N LEU A 233 -11.94 -11.75 -20.96
CA LEU A 233 -11.76 -10.43 -21.57
C LEU A 233 -12.16 -10.49 -23.04
N GLU A 234 -13.45 -10.36 -23.33
CA GLU A 234 -13.93 -10.06 -24.68
C GLU A 234 -13.49 -8.64 -25.04
N VAL A 235 -12.52 -8.54 -25.95
CA VAL A 235 -12.20 -7.27 -26.62
C VAL A 235 -13.32 -7.01 -27.62
N GLU A 236 -14.23 -6.09 -27.30
CA GLU A 236 -15.17 -5.59 -28.29
C GLU A 236 -14.39 -4.89 -29.42
N PRO A 237 -14.62 -5.25 -30.69
CA PRO A 237 -14.01 -4.54 -31.81
C PRO A 237 -14.70 -3.18 -31.97
N GLU A 238 -13.98 -2.09 -31.67
CA GLU A 238 -14.41 -0.74 -32.03
C GLU A 238 -14.60 -0.63 -33.56
N GLN A 239 -15.83 -0.37 -33.98
CA GLN A 239 -16.17 -0.01 -35.37
C GLN A 239 -15.98 1.50 -35.60
N GLY A 240 -15.02 1.85 -36.46
CA GLY A 240 -14.95 3.11 -37.24
C GLY A 240 -14.45 4.35 -36.48
N GLN A 241 -13.45 5.13 -36.92
CA GLN A 241 -13.13 5.57 -38.27
C GLN A 241 -11.60 5.63 -38.49
N VAL A 242 -11.15 5.03 -39.58
CA VAL A 242 -9.77 5.17 -40.10
C VAL A 242 -9.75 6.34 -41.07
N GLN A 243 -9.01 7.42 -40.74
CA GLN A 243 -8.53 8.35 -41.76
C GLN A 243 -7.10 7.96 -42.12
N ASN A 244 -6.95 7.45 -43.34
CA ASN A 244 -5.67 7.18 -43.98
C ASN A 244 -4.97 8.49 -44.35
N LEU A 245 -3.75 8.68 -43.86
CA LEU A 245 -2.69 9.39 -44.60
C LEU A 245 -1.40 8.60 -44.42
N ALA A 246 -1.13 7.72 -45.39
CA ALA A 246 0.15 7.06 -45.55
C ALA A 246 1.15 8.02 -46.22
N ALA A 247 2.37 8.07 -45.69
CA ALA A 247 3.58 8.38 -46.45
C ALA A 247 4.66 7.38 -46.04
N ASN A 248 5.35 6.86 -47.05
CA ASN A 248 6.15 5.62 -47.09
C ASN A 248 7.48 5.68 -46.28
N PRO A 249 8.14 4.52 -46.04
CA PRO A 249 9.31 4.36 -45.17
C PRO A 249 10.64 4.41 -45.94
N GLU A 250 11.71 4.84 -45.28
CA GLU A 250 13.10 4.53 -45.69
C GLU A 250 13.96 4.13 -44.49
N THR A 251 14.31 2.83 -44.49
CA THR A 251 15.60 2.17 -44.16
C THR A 251 16.44 2.53 -42.92
N GLN A 252 16.62 1.49 -42.08
CA GLN A 252 17.85 0.97 -41.41
C GLN A 252 18.58 1.94 -40.44
N GLU A 253 18.94 1.55 -39.22
CA GLU A 253 19.81 0.42 -38.88
C GLU A 253 19.52 -0.16 -37.48
N THR A 254 19.63 -1.48 -37.41
CA THR A 254 19.82 -2.29 -36.20
C THR A 254 21.15 -1.99 -35.53
N THR A 255 21.13 -1.50 -34.29
CA THR A 255 22.22 -1.70 -33.32
C THR A 255 21.67 -2.44 -32.12
N THR A 256 21.95 -3.73 -32.13
CA THR A 256 21.77 -4.66 -31.02
C THR A 256 22.86 -4.35 -29.99
N GLU A 257 22.55 -3.53 -28.99
CA GLU A 257 23.39 -3.41 -27.79
C GLU A 257 22.59 -3.86 -26.57
N THR A 258 22.84 -5.12 -26.23
CA THR A 258 22.89 -5.72 -24.89
C THR A 258 22.88 -4.72 -23.74
N LEU A 259 21.69 -4.34 -23.27
CA LEU A 259 21.48 -3.76 -21.95
C LEU A 259 20.90 -4.85 -21.06
N SER A 260 21.78 -5.35 -20.19
CA SER A 260 21.54 -6.34 -19.15
C SER A 260 20.12 -6.31 -18.60
N GLN A 261 19.51 -7.49 -18.55
CA GLN A 261 18.29 -7.80 -17.83
C GLN A 261 18.32 -7.19 -16.43
N LYS A 262 17.77 -5.99 -16.30
CA LYS A 262 17.40 -5.40 -15.02
C LYS A 262 16.14 -6.14 -14.61
N LEU A 263 16.32 -7.29 -13.95
CA LEU A 263 15.24 -8.03 -13.30
C LEU A 263 14.44 -7.04 -12.46
N LEU A 264 13.20 -6.80 -12.88
CA LEU A 264 12.23 -6.07 -12.07
C LEU A 264 12.13 -6.79 -10.72
N PRO A 265 12.12 -6.05 -9.59
CA PRO A 265 12.01 -6.68 -8.29
C PRO A 265 10.70 -7.45 -8.21
N ASN A 266 10.75 -8.67 -7.69
CA ASN A 266 9.61 -9.54 -7.54
C ASN A 266 8.65 -8.95 -6.49
N THR A 267 7.68 -8.17 -6.95
CA THR A 267 6.62 -7.56 -6.13
C THR A 267 5.39 -8.46 -6.00
N GLY A 268 5.40 -9.63 -6.66
CA GLY A 268 4.39 -10.67 -6.52
C GLY A 268 4.75 -11.68 -5.43
N THR A 269 3.74 -12.25 -4.79
CA THR A 269 3.89 -13.45 -3.97
C THR A 269 4.13 -14.65 -4.88
N GLU A 270 5.33 -15.25 -4.82
CA GLU A 270 5.57 -16.58 -5.40
C GLU A 270 4.84 -17.62 -4.56
N ASN A 271 3.60 -17.94 -4.93
CA ASN A 271 2.97 -19.17 -4.50
C ASN A 271 3.69 -20.31 -5.21
N LYS A 272 4.58 -21.02 -4.51
CA LYS A 272 5.15 -22.30 -4.96
C LYS A 272 4.07 -23.38 -4.94
N SER A 273 3.08 -23.29 -5.82
CA SER A 273 2.20 -24.41 -6.13
C SER A 273 2.90 -25.29 -7.15
N LEU A 274 3.29 -26.51 -6.73
CA LEU A 274 3.86 -27.54 -7.59
C LEU A 274 2.95 -27.91 -8.78
N LEU A 275 1.68 -27.51 -8.78
CA LEU A 275 0.75 -27.71 -9.91
C LEU A 275 0.93 -26.72 -11.06
N ALA A 276 1.50 -25.52 -10.85
CA ALA A 276 1.68 -24.53 -11.92
C ALA A 276 2.77 -24.95 -12.94
N LEU A 277 3.72 -25.79 -12.52
CA LEU A 277 4.78 -26.32 -13.40
C LEU A 277 4.30 -27.47 -14.31
N ALA A 278 3.16 -28.10 -14.01
CA ALA A 278 2.57 -29.13 -14.87
C ALA A 278 1.74 -28.54 -16.04
N GLY A 279 1.25 -27.30 -15.90
CA GLY A 279 0.37 -26.65 -16.90
C GLY A 279 1.08 -26.22 -18.19
N PHE A 280 2.38 -25.90 -18.14
CA PHE A 280 3.14 -25.49 -19.32
C PHE A 280 3.68 -26.66 -20.16
N SER A 281 3.66 -27.88 -19.63
CA SER A 281 4.17 -29.07 -20.35
C SER A 281 3.10 -29.71 -21.25
N ILE A 282 1.82 -29.43 -21.02
CA ILE A 282 0.70 -30.03 -21.80
C ILE A 282 0.38 -29.19 -23.04
N LEU A 283 0.64 -27.87 -23.02
CA LEU A 283 0.42 -26.99 -24.18
C LEU A 283 1.50 -27.13 -25.27
N ALA A 284 2.70 -27.65 -24.95
CA ALA A 284 3.71 -27.98 -25.96
C ALA A 284 3.41 -29.30 -26.70
N LEU A 285 2.63 -30.21 -26.11
CA LEU A 285 2.30 -31.51 -26.71
C LEU A 285 1.04 -31.49 -27.60
N LEU A 286 0.14 -30.52 -27.40
CA LEU A 286 -1.05 -30.36 -28.24
C LEU A 286 -0.77 -29.59 -29.55
N GLY A 287 0.34 -28.85 -29.64
CA GLY A 287 0.79 -28.18 -30.87
C GLY A 287 1.46 -29.09 -31.90
N LEU A 288 2.09 -30.19 -31.49
CA LEU A 288 2.70 -31.16 -32.42
C LEU A 288 1.67 -32.13 -33.04
N GLY A 289 0.56 -32.41 -32.34
CA GLY A 289 -0.47 -33.35 -32.82
C GLY A 289 -1.28 -32.84 -34.01
N TRP A 290 -1.38 -31.52 -34.20
CA TRP A 290 -2.13 -30.91 -35.30
C TRP A 290 -1.32 -30.82 -36.60
N LEU A 291 0.00 -30.62 -36.51
CA LEU A 291 0.90 -30.52 -37.66
C LEU A 291 1.18 -31.86 -38.38
N ILE A 292 0.94 -33.00 -37.71
CA ILE A 292 1.13 -34.33 -38.32
C ILE A 292 -0.13 -34.82 -39.06
N LYS A 293 -1.31 -34.25 -38.78
CA LYS A 293 -2.58 -34.72 -39.38
C LYS A 293 -2.88 -34.13 -40.77
N ASN A 294 -2.22 -33.03 -41.17
CA ASN A 294 -2.41 -32.38 -42.47
C ASN A 294 -1.40 -32.80 -43.57
N LYS A 295 -0.56 -33.82 -43.34
CA LYS A 295 0.31 -34.42 -44.39
C LYS A 295 -0.20 -35.75 -44.96
N LYS A 296 -1.43 -36.14 -44.65
CA LYS A 296 -2.11 -37.26 -45.30
C LYS A 296 -3.54 -36.88 -45.69
N LYS A 297 -3.67 -36.05 -46.72
CA LYS A 297 -4.74 -36.10 -47.73
C LYS A 297 -4.53 -34.97 -48.74
N ASN A 298 -4.25 -35.38 -49.98
CA ASN A 298 -4.19 -34.65 -51.25
C ASN A 298 -3.14 -33.56 -51.37
#